data_AF-A0A351WZ78-F1
#
_entry.id   AF-A0A351WZ78-F1
#
_cell.length_a   1.000
_cell.length_b   1.000
_cell.length_c   1.000
_cell.angle_alpha   90.00
_cell.angle_beta   90.00
_cell.angle_gamma   90.00
#
_symmetry.space_group_name_H-M   'P 1'
#
loop_
_entity.id
_entity.type
_entity.pdbx_description
1 polymer ?
#
loop_
_entity_poly.entity_id
_entity_poly.type
_entity_poly.pdbx_seq_one_letter_code
_entity_poly.pdbx_strand_id
1 'polypeptide(L)' 'MLLKPSVEKDLRKLPSTVVRHFFAAIEQLADAPCIPPDKKLTGAERTWRHRIGDYRVI' A
#
# COMPACT_ATOMS: atom_id res chain seq x y z
N MET A 1 -9.15 -4.97 -7.81
CA MET A 1 -7.84 -4.44 -7.38
C MET A 1 -6.83 -4.67 -8.48
N LEU A 2 -6.04 -3.65 -8.83
CA LEU A 2 -5.07 -3.73 -9.94
C LEU A 2 -3.66 -3.55 -9.36
N LEU A 3 -2.85 -4.61 -9.39
CA LEU A 3 -1.47 -4.60 -8.89
C LEU A 3 -0.49 -4.53 -10.05
N LYS A 4 0.58 -3.75 -9.89
CA LYS A 4 1.71 -3.80 -10.82
C LYS A 4 2.42 -5.17 -10.69
N PRO A 5 2.92 -5.77 -11.79
CA PRO A 5 3.63 -7.05 -11.73
C PRO A 5 4.85 -7.05 -10.79
N SER A 6 5.49 -5.88 -10.59
CA SER A 6 6.58 -5.74 -9.63
C SER A 6 6.11 -5.95 -8.18
N VAL A 7 4.92 -5.46 -7.84
CA VAL A 7 4.34 -5.60 -6.49
C VAL A 7 4.04 -7.07 -6.20
N GLU A 8 3.53 -7.81 -7.18
CA GLU A 8 3.28 -9.24 -7.00
C GLU A 8 4.57 -10.01 -6.67
N LYS A 9 5.68 -9.69 -7.35
CA LYS A 9 6.99 -10.29 -7.08
C LYS A 9 7.51 -9.95 -5.68
N ASP A 10 7.26 -8.74 -5.20
CA ASP A 10 7.66 -8.31 -3.86
C ASP A 10 6.83 -9.00 -2.78
N LEU A 11 5.51 -9.11 -2.96
CA LEU A 11 4.61 -9.80 -2.03
C LEU A 11 4.99 -11.29 -1.86
N ARG A 12 5.44 -11.96 -2.93
CA ARG A 12 5.89 -13.36 -2.87
C ARG A 12 7.10 -13.58 -1.95
N LYS A 13 7.87 -12.54 -1.64
CA LYS A 13 9.05 -12.62 -0.75
C LYS A 13 8.69 -12.37 0.73
N LEU A 14 7.46 -11.96 1.01
CA LEU A 14 7.02 -11.59 2.36
C LEU A 14 6.34 -12.78 3.06
N PRO A 15 6.41 -12.86 4.40
CA PRO A 15 5.61 -13.81 5.15
C PRO A 15 4.11 -13.63 4.88
N SER A 16 3.36 -14.73 4.87
CA SER A 16 1.91 -14.72 4.60
C SER A 16 1.12 -13.81 5.54
N THR A 17 1.55 -13.68 6.80
CA THR A 17 0.96 -12.78 7.80
C THR A 17 1.09 -11.31 7.41
N VAL A 18 2.26 -10.93 6.88
CA VAL A 18 2.53 -9.58 6.39
C VAL A 18 1.67 -9.30 5.17
N VAL A 19 1.64 -10.22 4.20
CA VAL A 19 0.81 -10.10 2.98
C VAL A 19 -0.66 -9.89 3.34
N ARG A 20 -1.19 -10.66 4.29
CA ARG A 20 -2.58 -10.50 4.75
C ARG A 20 -2.83 -9.11 5.34
N HIS A 21 -1.89 -8.58 6.12
CA HIS A 21 -2.00 -7.24 6.71
C HIS A 21 -2.00 -6.14 5.64
N PHE A 22 -1.18 -6.30 4.58
CA PHE A 22 -1.20 -5.40 3.44
C PHE A 22 -2.55 -5.37 2.74
N PHE A 23 -3.12 -6.53 2.42
CA PHE A 23 -4.42 -6.58 1.73
C PHE A 23 -5.52 -5.94 2.56
N ALA A 24 -5.57 -6.20 3.87
CA ALA A 24 -6.54 -5.56 4.76
C ALA A 24 -6.42 -4.03 4.81
N ALA A 25 -5.20 -3.49 4.73
CA ALA A 25 -4.98 -2.04 4.67
C ALA A 25 -5.35 -1.47 3.28
N ILE A 26 -5.03 -2.18 2.20
CA ILE A 26 -5.37 -1.75 0.83
C ILE A 26 -6.87 -1.74 0.60
N GLU A 27 -7.61 -2.72 1.15
CA GLU A 27 -9.07 -2.75 1.08
C GLU A 27 -9.70 -1.50 1.72
N GLN A 28 -9.16 -1.01 2.84
CA GLN A 28 -9.62 0.23 3.46
C GLN A 28 -9.39 1.47 2.60
N LEU A 29 -8.39 1.44 1.70
CA LEU A 29 -8.14 2.53 0.75
C LEU A 29 -9.22 2.64 -0.34
N ALA A 30 -10.03 1.60 -0.54
CA ALA A 30 -11.16 1.67 -1.48
C ALA A 30 -12.24 2.65 -0.98
N ASP A 31 -12.51 2.64 0.33
CA ASP A 31 -13.50 3.50 0.97
C ASP A 31 -12.90 4.86 1.37
N ALA A 32 -11.65 4.86 1.84
CA ALA A 32 -10.93 6.06 2.26
C ALA A 32 -9.58 6.14 1.52
N PRO A 33 -9.52 6.75 0.31
CA PRO A 33 -8.34 6.73 -0.56
C PRO A 33 -7.11 7.44 0.00
N CYS A 34 -7.25 8.11 1.15
CA CYS A 34 -6.15 8.72 1.90
C CYS A 34 -6.53 8.68 3.39
N ILE A 35 -5.81 7.90 4.19
CA ILE A 35 -6.03 7.75 5.62
C ILE A 35 -4.84 8.38 6.35
N PRO A 36 -5.03 9.32 7.29
CA PRO A 36 -3.94 9.81 8.12
C PRO A 36 -3.20 8.62 8.80
N PRO A 37 -1.85 8.54 8.74
CA PRO A 37 -0.88 9.60 8.44
C PRO A 37 -0.31 9.58 7.01
N ASP A 38 -1.14 9.35 5.99
CA ASP A 38 -0.73 9.39 4.59
C ASP A 38 -0.05 10.70 4.21
N LYS A 39 1.11 10.58 3.57
CA LYS A 39 1.85 11.73 3.06
C LYS A 39 1.74 11.78 1.54
N LYS A 40 1.17 12.85 1.01
CA LYS A 40 1.18 13.11 -0.43
C LYS A 40 2.62 13.21 -0.92
N LEU A 41 2.93 12.53 -2.03
CA LEU A 41 4.26 12.66 -2.65
C LEU A 41 4.36 13.98 -3.40
N THR A 42 5.44 14.72 -3.17
CA THR A 42 5.74 15.97 -3.87
C THR A 42 6.05 15.69 -5.34
N GLY A 43 5.44 16.45 -6.25
CA GLY A 43 5.61 16.25 -7.70
C GLY A 43 4.69 15.19 -8.31
N ALA A 44 3.78 14.59 -7.53
CA ALA A 44 2.75 13.70 -8.03
C ALA A 44 1.35 14.27 -7.78
N GLU A 45 0.46 14.19 -8.78
CA GLU A 45 -0.87 14.78 -8.68
C GLU A 45 -1.76 14.06 -7.66
N ARG A 46 -1.79 12.72 -7.75
CA ARG A 46 -2.70 11.83 -7.00
C ARG A 46 -1.96 10.61 -6.48
N THR A 47 -0.84 10.82 -5.79
CA THR A 47 -0.04 9.74 -5.21
C THR A 47 0.26 10.04 -3.75
N TRP A 48 0.00 9.05 -2.92
CA TRP A 48 0.15 9.11 -1.47
C TRP A 48 1.07 7.99 -1.01
N ARG A 49 1.76 8.21 0.09
CA ARG A 49 2.59 7.20 0.73
C ARG A 49 1.97 6.81 2.06
N HIS A 50 1.51 5.56 2.12
CA HIS A 50 0.99 4.93 3.34
C HIS A 50 2.08 4.06 3.99
N ARG A 51 2.15 4.05 5.32
CA ARG A 51 3.11 3.23 6.07
C ARG A 51 2.39 2.09 6.77
N ILE A 52 2.79 0.86 6.46
CA ILE A 52 2.26 -0.36 7.07
C ILE A 52 3.43 -1.07 7.76
N GLY A 53 3.58 -0.85 9.07
CA GLY A 53 4.72 -1.33 9.84
C GLY A 53 6.06 -0.86 9.25
N ASP A 54 6.86 -1.82 8.79
CA ASP A 54 8.18 -1.58 8.19
C ASP A 54 8.14 -1.28 6.69
N TYR A 55 6.96 -1.37 6.07
CA TYR A 55 6.79 -1.22 4.64
C TYR A 55 6.06 0.07 4.24
N ARG A 56 6.18 0.41 2.96
CA ARG A 56 5.56 1.61 2.35
C ARG A 56 4.75 1.18 1.13
N VAL A 57 3.50 1.65 1.06
CA VAL A 57 2.64 1.53 -0.12
C VAL A 57 2.55 2.90 -0.79
N ILE A 58 2.62 2.91 -2.11
CA ILE A 58 2.59 4.11 -2.97
C ILE A 58 1.54 3.92 -4.05
#